data_AF-A0A5L8MG26-F1
#
_entry.id   AF-A0A5L8MG26-F1
#
_cell.length_a   1.000
_cell.length_b   1.000
_cell.length_c   1.000
_cell.angle_alpha   90.00
_cell.angle_beta   90.00
_cell.angle_gamma   90.00
#
_symmetry.space_group_name_H-M   'P 1'
#
loop_
_entity.id
_entity.type
_entity.pdbx_description
1 polymer ?
#
loop_
_entity_poly.entity_id
_entity_poly.type
_entity_poly.pdbx_seq_one_letter_code
_entity_poly.pdbx_strand_id
1 'polypeptide(L)'
;MIASFLIALNIVIFVFVNYLYFGSLNLDAILGLNLFFFQGFYWQILSSMFMHGNWPHLILNMIVLFQFGSMLEKYLKSFKFALLYLIGGILCSLLSAFYVYLSFDGSFVNVVGASGAICVLMGYYAYLDKTATKGLIVAILLMSFVPIFMGVNIAWYAHIFGFICGYLLGKFKVIK
;
A
#
# COMPACT_ATOMS: atom_id res chain seq x y z
N MET A 1 -8.48 -15.59 -9.22
CA MET A 1 -8.33 -14.13 -9.39
C MET A 1 -7.71 -13.60 -8.10
N ILE A 2 -6.42 -13.34 -8.12
CA ILE A 2 -5.63 -12.90 -6.96
C ILE A 2 -6.07 -11.49 -6.53
N ALA A 3 -6.39 -10.59 -7.46
CA ALA A 3 -6.87 -9.26 -7.11
C ALA A 3 -8.13 -9.32 -6.25
N SER A 4 -9.14 -10.12 -6.64
CA SER A 4 -10.36 -10.32 -5.85
C SER A 4 -10.08 -10.98 -4.50
N PHE A 5 -9.14 -11.92 -4.44
CA PHE A 5 -8.72 -12.53 -3.17
C PHE A 5 -8.11 -11.49 -2.22
N LEU A 6 -7.21 -10.64 -2.71
CA LEU A 6 -6.63 -9.55 -1.91
C LEU A 6 -7.71 -8.58 -1.41
N ILE A 7 -8.70 -8.25 -2.25
CA ILE A 7 -9.83 -7.40 -1.84
C ILE A 7 -10.62 -8.05 -0.72
N ALA A 8 -11.02 -9.31 -0.90
CA ALA A 8 -11.76 -10.05 0.13
C ALA A 8 -10.97 -10.16 1.43
N LEU A 9 -9.67 -10.43 1.35
CA LEU A 9 -8.78 -10.52 2.50
C LEU A 9 -8.70 -9.19 3.27
N ASN A 10 -8.56 -8.07 2.57
CA ASN A 10 -8.55 -6.74 3.19
C ASN A 10 -9.87 -6.43 3.92
N ILE A 11 -11.01 -6.78 3.31
CA ILE A 11 -12.33 -6.59 3.91
C ILE A 11 -12.47 -7.45 5.17
N VAL A 12 -12.07 -8.73 5.11
CA VAL A 12 -12.13 -9.65 6.25
C VAL A 12 -11.25 -9.15 7.40
N ILE A 13 -10.01 -8.75 7.11
CA ILE A 13 -9.09 -8.21 8.12
C ILE A 13 -9.66 -6.94 8.76
N PHE A 14 -10.16 -6.01 7.93
CA PHE A 14 -10.75 -4.77 8.44
C PHE A 14 -11.95 -5.04 9.36
N VAL A 15 -12.87 -5.91 8.94
CA VAL A 15 -14.03 -6.29 9.73
C VAL A 15 -13.62 -6.98 11.03
N PHE A 16 -12.65 -7.90 10.95
CA PHE A 16 -12.15 -8.59 12.12
C PHE A 16 -11.55 -7.64 13.15
N VAL A 17 -10.59 -6.80 12.73
CA VAL A 17 -9.88 -5.87 13.62
C VAL A 17 -10.82 -4.85 14.25
N ASN A 18 -11.78 -4.30 13.51
CA ASN A 18 -12.61 -3.19 13.98
C ASN A 18 -13.89 -3.63 14.70
N TYR A 19 -14.40 -4.84 14.44
CA TYR A 19 -15.74 -5.25 14.90
C TYR A 19 -15.83 -6.63 15.55
N LEU A 20 -14.89 -7.55 15.28
CA LEU A 20 -14.97 -8.93 15.80
C LEU A 20 -13.91 -9.25 16.84
N TYR A 21 -12.80 -8.50 16.86
CA TYR A 21 -11.74 -8.67 17.84
C TYR A 21 -12.09 -7.93 19.14
N PHE A 22 -12.34 -8.69 20.21
CA PHE A 22 -12.63 -8.18 21.55
C PHE A 22 -11.47 -8.38 22.53
N GLY A 23 -10.27 -8.71 22.04
CA GLY A 23 -9.09 -8.86 22.90
C GLY A 23 -8.53 -7.52 23.36
N SER A 24 -7.62 -7.55 24.33
CA SER A 24 -7.02 -6.35 24.92
C SER A 24 -5.83 -5.79 24.13
N LEU A 25 -5.37 -6.47 23.08
CA LEU A 25 -4.21 -6.03 22.31
C LEU A 25 -4.58 -4.90 21.34
N ASN A 26 -3.69 -3.91 21.22
CA ASN A 26 -3.82 -2.88 20.19
C ASN A 26 -3.33 -3.41 18.84
N LEU A 27 -4.24 -4.06 18.09
CA LEU A 27 -3.91 -4.64 16.78
C LEU A 27 -3.47 -3.59 15.76
N ASP A 28 -3.96 -2.35 15.84
CA ASP A 28 -3.53 -1.27 14.95
C ASP A 28 -2.05 -0.95 15.12
N ALA A 29 -1.56 -0.91 16.35
CA ALA A 29 -0.14 -0.69 16.64
C ALA A 29 0.72 -1.94 16.38
N ILE A 30 0.18 -3.14 16.60
CA ILE A 30 0.94 -4.39 16.41
C ILE A 30 1.08 -4.74 14.93
N LEU A 31 0.05 -4.49 14.13
CA LEU A 31 -0.02 -4.87 12.71
C LEU A 31 0.26 -3.70 11.76
N GLY A 32 0.02 -2.46 12.19
CA GLY A 32 0.40 -1.26 11.43
C GLY A 32 1.91 -1.01 11.49
N LEU A 33 2.45 -0.34 10.47
CA LEU A 33 3.87 -0.07 10.37
C LEU A 33 4.24 1.18 11.17
N ASN A 34 5.08 1.00 12.18
CA ASN A 34 5.53 2.06 13.07
C ASN A 34 6.95 1.75 13.59
N LEU A 35 7.43 2.53 14.56
CA LEU A 35 8.79 2.37 15.11
C LEU A 35 9.04 1.01 15.79
N PHE A 36 8.00 0.25 16.15
CA PHE A 36 8.17 -1.11 16.68
C PHE A 36 8.81 -2.06 15.66
N PHE A 37 8.75 -1.75 14.36
CA PHE A 37 9.49 -2.47 13.33
C PHE A 37 10.98 -2.61 13.69
N PHE A 38 11.60 -1.52 14.16
CA PHE A 38 13.01 -1.51 14.58
C PHE A 38 13.26 -2.20 15.94
N GLN A 39 12.19 -2.61 16.62
CA GLN A 39 12.22 -3.34 17.90
C GLN A 39 11.87 -4.82 17.73
N GLY A 40 11.82 -5.33 16.49
CA GLY A 40 11.60 -6.75 16.19
C GLY A 40 10.23 -7.09 15.59
N PHE A 41 9.34 -6.11 15.38
CA PHE A 41 8.02 -6.32 14.79
C PHE A 41 8.10 -6.39 13.25
N TYR A 42 8.97 -7.26 12.73
CA TYR A 42 9.30 -7.29 11.30
C TYR A 42 8.11 -7.65 10.40
N TRP A 43 7.07 -8.28 10.93
CA TRP A 43 5.85 -8.57 10.20
C TRP A 43 5.09 -7.32 9.75
N GLN A 44 5.31 -6.17 10.41
CA GLN A 44 4.62 -4.91 10.12
C GLN A 44 4.77 -4.45 8.66
N ILE A 45 5.88 -4.76 7.99
CA ILE A 45 6.07 -4.38 6.58
C ILE A 45 5.08 -5.09 5.64
N LEU A 46 4.60 -6.26 6.04
CA LEU A 46 3.60 -7.02 5.31
C LEU A 46 2.19 -6.77 5.87
N SER A 47 2.00 -6.84 7.19
CA SER A 47 0.66 -6.71 7.78
C SER A 47 0.07 -5.32 7.59
N SER A 48 0.88 -4.27 7.58
CA SER A 48 0.40 -2.88 7.37
C SER A 48 -0.29 -2.69 6.02
N MET A 49 0.11 -3.47 5.00
CA MET A 49 -0.53 -3.48 3.68
C MET A 49 -2.00 -3.91 3.72
N PHE A 50 -2.44 -4.58 4.80
CA PHE A 50 -3.80 -5.09 4.94
C PHE A 50 -4.63 -4.38 6.01
N MET A 51 -3.99 -3.57 6.86
CA MET A 51 -4.66 -2.78 7.90
C MET A 51 -5.31 -1.54 7.30
N HIS A 52 -6.46 -1.11 7.81
CA HIS A 52 -7.16 0.10 7.36
C HIS A 52 -7.81 0.78 8.56
N GLY A 53 -7.68 2.11 8.66
CA GLY A 53 -8.16 2.87 9.82
C GLY A 53 -9.62 3.31 9.75
N ASN A 54 -10.29 3.22 8.60
CA ASN A 54 -11.71 3.57 8.44
C ASN A 54 -12.29 3.06 7.11
N TRP A 55 -13.62 3.11 7.00
CA TRP A 55 -14.38 2.68 5.82
C TRP A 55 -14.01 3.44 4.53
N PRO A 56 -13.98 4.79 4.48
CA PRO A 56 -13.60 5.49 3.27
C PRO A 56 -12.22 5.08 2.74
N HIS A 57 -11.23 4.93 3.63
CA HIS A 57 -9.89 4.51 3.27
C HIS A 57 -9.88 3.09 2.67
N LEU A 58 -10.58 2.13 3.31
CA LEU A 58 -10.72 0.78 2.76
C LEU A 58 -11.38 0.78 1.39
N ILE A 59 -12.55 1.42 1.27
CA ILE A 59 -13.36 1.41 0.04
C ILE A 59 -12.56 1.97 -1.14
N LEU A 60 -11.91 3.13 -0.95
CA LEU A 60 -11.10 3.75 -2.00
C LEU A 60 -9.95 2.83 -2.43
N ASN A 61 -9.23 2.19 -1.48
CA ASN A 61 -8.19 1.23 -1.82
C ASN A 61 -8.74 0.03 -2.60
N MET A 62 -9.90 -0.51 -2.21
CA MET A 62 -10.48 -1.67 -2.91
C MET A 62 -10.94 -1.34 -4.33
N ILE A 63 -11.47 -0.13 -4.56
CA ILE A 63 -11.84 0.34 -5.91
C ILE A 63 -10.59 0.43 -6.80
N VAL A 64 -9.53 1.07 -6.31
CA VAL A 64 -8.29 1.24 -7.10
C VAL A 64 -7.57 -0.10 -7.29
N LEU A 65 -7.55 -0.96 -6.27
CA LEU A 65 -7.00 -2.31 -6.36
C LEU A 65 -7.80 -3.16 -7.35
N PHE A 66 -9.12 -3.05 -7.38
CA PHE A 66 -9.93 -3.76 -8.37
C PHE A 66 -9.57 -3.30 -9.79
N GLN A 67 -9.48 -1.99 -10.03
CA GLN A 67 -9.16 -1.42 -11.34
C GLN A 67 -7.77 -1.86 -11.84
N PHE A 68 -6.72 -1.52 -11.09
CA PHE A 68 -5.34 -1.81 -11.52
C PHE A 68 -4.97 -3.28 -11.34
N GLY A 69 -5.47 -3.92 -10.28
CA GLY A 69 -5.21 -5.32 -9.99
C GLY A 69 -5.81 -6.23 -11.05
N SER A 70 -7.06 -6.03 -11.44
CA SER A 70 -7.70 -6.86 -12.49
C SER A 70 -7.02 -6.69 -13.84
N MET A 71 -6.61 -5.47 -14.19
CA MET A 71 -5.92 -5.18 -15.45
C MET A 71 -4.52 -5.81 -15.49
N LEU A 72 -3.73 -5.62 -14.43
CA LEU A 72 -2.37 -6.18 -14.38
C LEU A 72 -2.36 -7.69 -14.17
N GLU A 73 -3.31 -8.27 -13.43
CA GLU A 73 -3.43 -9.73 -13.32
C GLU A 73 -3.72 -10.36 -14.68
N LYS A 74 -4.56 -9.75 -15.52
CA LYS A 74 -4.78 -10.21 -16.91
C LYS A 74 -3.51 -10.13 -17.75
N TYR A 75 -2.73 -9.07 -17.60
CA TYR A 75 -1.50 -8.86 -18.35
C TYR A 75 -0.35 -9.80 -17.89
N LEU A 76 -0.13 -9.90 -16.58
CA LEU A 76 1.00 -10.63 -15.97
C LEU A 76 0.69 -12.10 -15.66
N LYS A 77 -0.58 -12.49 -15.62
CA LYS A 77 -1.09 -13.70 -14.95
C LYS A 77 -0.94 -13.64 -13.42
N SER A 78 -1.69 -14.51 -12.75
CA SER A 78 -1.87 -14.51 -11.29
C SER A 78 -0.58 -14.53 -10.47
N PHE A 79 0.38 -15.40 -10.80
CA PHE A 79 1.61 -15.54 -10.01
C PHE A 79 2.48 -14.27 -10.03
N LYS A 80 2.72 -13.71 -11.21
CA LYS A 80 3.55 -12.51 -11.39
C LYS A 80 2.87 -11.26 -10.82
N PHE A 81 1.56 -11.17 -10.95
CA PHE A 81 0.78 -10.13 -10.28
C PHE A 81 0.92 -10.21 -8.76
N ALA A 82 0.82 -11.41 -8.17
CA ALA A 82 1.02 -11.61 -6.74
C ALA A 82 2.42 -11.18 -6.29
N LEU A 83 3.47 -11.55 -7.04
CA LEU A 83 4.83 -11.11 -6.76
C LEU A 83 4.98 -9.59 -6.84
N LEU A 84 4.40 -8.95 -7.87
CA LEU A 84 4.46 -7.50 -8.04
C LEU A 84 3.82 -6.78 -6.85
N TYR A 85 2.63 -7.23 -6.44
CA TYR A 85 1.89 -6.65 -5.32
C TYR A 85 2.64 -6.85 -3.99
N LEU A 86 3.07 -8.08 -3.69
CA LEU A 86 3.69 -8.43 -2.40
C LEU A 86 5.11 -7.88 -2.28
N ILE A 87 5.99 -8.16 -3.25
CA ILE A 87 7.40 -7.72 -3.18
C ILE A 87 7.47 -6.19 -3.28
N GLY A 88 6.75 -5.60 -4.22
CA GLY A 88 6.73 -4.14 -4.36
C GLY A 88 6.11 -3.46 -3.13
N GLY A 89 5.03 -4.02 -2.58
CA GLY A 89 4.44 -3.54 -1.34
C GLY A 89 5.40 -3.60 -0.15
N ILE A 90 6.10 -4.71 0.03
CA ILE A 90 7.12 -4.87 1.08
C ILE A 90 8.27 -3.86 0.89
N LEU A 91 8.76 -3.66 -0.35
CA LEU A 91 9.79 -2.67 -0.64
C LEU A 91 9.31 -1.24 -0.31
N CYS A 92 8.06 -0.92 -0.66
CA CYS A 92 7.45 0.35 -0.28
C CYS A 92 7.38 0.51 1.24
N SER A 93 6.88 -0.51 1.96
CA SER A 93 6.80 -0.50 3.42
C SER A 93 8.18 -0.34 4.08
N LEU A 94 9.21 -0.99 3.54
CA LEU A 94 10.59 -0.82 4.04
C LEU A 94 11.08 0.62 3.87
N LEU A 95 10.90 1.23 2.70
CA LEU A 95 11.26 2.63 2.47
C LEU A 95 10.46 3.57 3.38
N SER A 96 9.17 3.30 3.57
CA SER A 96 8.32 4.02 4.52
C SER A 96 8.82 3.89 5.96
N ALA A 97 9.26 2.71 6.39
CA ALA A 97 9.78 2.50 7.74
C ALA A 97 11.04 3.35 8.00
N PHE A 98 11.99 3.35 7.06
CA PHE A 98 13.19 4.18 7.16
C PHE A 98 12.86 5.67 7.11
N TYR A 99 11.92 6.07 6.26
CA TYR A 99 11.48 7.47 6.21
C TYR A 99 10.87 7.92 7.53
N VAL A 100 9.99 7.10 8.12
CA VAL A 100 9.37 7.38 9.43
C VAL A 100 10.46 7.51 10.50
N TYR A 101 11.39 6.56 10.57
CA TYR A 101 12.49 6.58 11.54
C TYR A 101 13.33 7.85 11.47
N LEU A 102 13.68 8.30 10.26
CA LEU A 102 14.56 9.44 10.05
C LEU A 102 13.86 10.80 10.17
N SER A 103 12.58 10.88 9.82
CA SER A 103 11.88 12.16 9.66
C SER A 103 11.03 12.56 10.87
N PHE A 104 10.72 11.62 11.75
CA PHE A 104 9.76 11.84 12.84
C PHE A 104 10.35 11.78 14.24
N ASP A 105 11.68 11.71 14.37
CA ASP A 105 12.46 11.83 15.63
C ASP A 105 11.84 11.08 16.83
N GLY A 106 11.48 9.81 16.62
CA GLY A 106 10.89 8.96 17.66
C GLY A 106 9.39 9.17 17.93
N SER A 107 8.74 10.14 17.28
CA SER A 107 7.28 10.31 17.40
C SER A 107 6.53 9.11 16.82
N PHE A 108 5.44 8.73 17.48
CA PHE A 108 4.65 7.57 17.09
C PHE A 108 3.82 7.89 15.84
N VAL A 109 4.24 7.31 14.71
CA VAL A 109 3.51 7.36 13.43
C VAL A 109 3.14 5.93 13.05
N ASN A 110 1.85 5.68 12.89
CA ASN A 110 1.33 4.38 12.49
C ASN A 110 0.82 4.42 11.05
N VAL A 111 1.46 3.66 10.17
CA VAL A 111 1.14 3.57 8.74
C VAL A 111 0.34 2.31 8.49
N VAL A 112 -0.85 2.48 7.91
CA VAL A 112 -1.74 1.39 7.53
C VAL A 112 -2.30 1.68 6.14
N GLY A 113 -2.58 0.63 5.37
CA GLY A 113 -3.31 0.72 4.11
C GLY A 113 -2.62 0.00 2.97
N ALA A 114 -3.44 -0.53 2.05
CA ALA A 114 -2.98 -1.17 0.82
C ALA A 114 -2.39 -0.17 -0.20
N SER A 115 -2.53 1.14 0.04
CA SER A 115 -2.26 2.20 -0.95
C SER A 115 -0.82 2.19 -1.47
N GLY A 116 0.18 1.90 -0.64
CA GLY A 116 1.58 1.77 -1.08
C GLY A 116 1.77 0.68 -2.14
N ALA A 117 1.20 -0.51 -1.91
CA ALA A 117 1.23 -1.62 -2.87
C ALA A 117 0.36 -1.35 -4.11
N ILE A 118 -0.74 -0.62 -3.96
CA ILE A 118 -1.54 -0.13 -5.10
C ILE A 118 -0.73 0.85 -5.95
N CYS A 119 0.06 1.74 -5.32
CA CYS A 119 0.94 2.66 -6.04
C CYS A 119 2.02 1.92 -6.83
N VAL A 120 2.50 0.78 -6.34
CA VAL A 120 3.38 -0.13 -7.13
C VAL A 120 2.67 -0.59 -8.39
N LEU A 121 1.41 -1.02 -8.30
CA LEU A 121 0.64 -1.40 -9.48
C LEU A 121 0.50 -0.22 -10.46
N MET A 122 0.17 0.97 -9.96
CA MET A 122 0.07 2.18 -10.78
C MET A 122 1.41 2.56 -11.44
N GLY A 123 2.52 2.43 -10.72
CA GLY A 123 3.87 2.68 -11.23
C GLY A 123 4.28 1.69 -12.31
N TYR A 124 3.98 0.41 -12.09
CA TYR A 124 4.21 -0.63 -13.09
C TYR A 124 3.35 -0.38 -14.34
N TYR A 125 2.09 0.03 -14.17
CA TYR A 125 1.23 0.38 -15.28
C TYR A 125 1.72 1.63 -16.04
N ALA A 126 2.22 2.65 -15.35
CA ALA A 126 2.89 3.80 -15.99
C ALA A 126 4.15 3.38 -16.77
N TYR A 127 4.81 2.29 -16.37
CA TYR A 127 5.88 1.73 -17.18
C TYR A 127 5.35 1.14 -18.49
N LEU A 128 4.25 0.37 -18.44
CA LEU A 128 3.62 -0.27 -19.60
C LEU A 128 2.99 0.74 -20.57
N ASP A 129 2.25 1.71 -20.04
CA ASP A 129 1.51 2.72 -20.80
C ASP A 129 2.04 4.14 -20.51
N LYS A 130 2.88 4.61 -21.44
CA LYS A 130 3.48 5.95 -21.38
C LYS A 130 2.46 7.07 -21.57
N THR A 131 1.33 6.80 -22.21
CA THR A 131 0.29 7.80 -22.43
C THR A 131 -0.47 8.09 -21.13
N ALA A 132 -0.73 7.06 -20.31
CA ALA A 132 -1.37 7.20 -19.01
C ALA A 132 -0.45 7.79 -17.92
N THR A 133 0.88 7.77 -18.10
CA THR A 133 1.85 8.13 -17.06
C THR A 133 1.61 9.51 -16.45
N LYS A 134 1.36 10.55 -17.27
CA LYS A 134 1.10 11.91 -16.76
C LYS A 134 -0.15 11.96 -15.87
N GLY A 135 -1.22 11.29 -16.31
CA GLY A 135 -2.47 11.21 -15.53
C GLY A 135 -2.28 10.47 -14.21
N LEU A 136 -1.49 9.40 -14.19
CA LEU A 136 -1.18 8.64 -12.97
C LEU A 136 -0.34 9.45 -11.98
N ILE A 137 0.65 10.21 -12.47
CA ILE A 137 1.42 11.12 -11.63
C ILE A 137 0.49 12.16 -10.99
N VAL A 138 -0.40 12.78 -11.77
CA VAL A 138 -1.38 13.72 -11.24
C VAL A 138 -2.28 13.05 -10.20
N ALA A 139 -2.81 11.86 -10.48
CA ALA A 139 -3.66 11.12 -9.54
C ALA A 139 -2.93 10.84 -8.21
N ILE A 140 -1.65 10.45 -8.27
CA ILE A 140 -0.82 10.19 -7.10
C ILE A 140 -0.57 11.46 -6.30
N LEU A 141 -0.28 12.57 -6.96
CA LEU A 141 -0.09 13.85 -6.28
C LEU A 141 -1.39 14.29 -5.60
N LEU A 142 -2.53 14.18 -6.28
CA LEU A 142 -3.82 14.54 -5.70
C LEU A 142 -4.17 13.69 -4.49
N MET A 143 -4.09 12.35 -4.60
CA MET A 143 -4.42 11.47 -3.47
C MET A 143 -3.42 11.58 -2.31
N SER A 144 -2.20 12.05 -2.57
CA SER A 144 -1.17 12.23 -1.53
C SER A 144 -1.30 13.55 -0.78
N PHE A 145 -1.61 14.65 -1.48
CA PHE A 145 -1.53 15.99 -0.91
C PHE A 145 -2.89 16.65 -0.66
N VAL A 146 -3.93 16.35 -1.45
CA VAL A 146 -5.27 16.92 -1.21
C VAL A 146 -5.79 16.60 0.20
N PRO A 147 -5.70 15.37 0.71
CA PRO A 147 -6.21 15.07 2.05
C PRO A 147 -5.44 15.77 3.16
N ILE A 148 -4.16 16.07 2.96
CA ILE A 148 -3.34 16.84 3.91
C ILE A 148 -3.91 18.26 4.07
N PHE A 149 -4.29 18.91 2.98
CA PHE A 149 -4.95 20.22 3.01
C PHE A 149 -6.35 20.18 3.64
N MET A 150 -6.96 19.00 3.72
CA MET A 150 -8.25 18.76 4.39
C MET A 150 -8.08 18.32 5.85
N GLY A 151 -6.86 18.33 6.39
CA GLY A 151 -6.57 17.93 7.77
C GLY A 151 -6.54 16.42 8.00
N VAL A 152 -6.51 15.61 6.94
CA VAL A 152 -6.40 14.15 7.03
C VAL A 152 -4.94 13.75 6.90
N ASN A 153 -4.40 13.09 7.92
CA ASN A 153 -3.04 12.56 7.87
C ASN A 153 -2.98 11.33 6.96
N ILE A 154 -2.14 11.39 5.94
CA ILE A 154 -1.92 10.32 4.97
C ILE A 154 -0.42 10.11 4.80
N ALA A 155 -0.01 8.85 4.70
CA ALA A 155 1.36 8.45 4.39
C ALA A 155 1.72 8.74 2.91
N TRP A 156 1.74 10.02 2.53
CA TRP A 156 2.03 10.48 1.16
C TRP A 156 3.34 9.90 0.62
N TYR A 157 4.35 9.73 1.48
CA TYR A 157 5.64 9.11 1.12
C TYR A 157 5.49 7.67 0.65
N ALA A 158 4.55 6.89 1.22
CA ALA A 158 4.27 5.53 0.77
C ALA A 158 3.71 5.51 -0.67
N HIS A 159 2.92 6.52 -1.05
CA HIS A 159 2.42 6.62 -2.42
C HIS A 159 3.55 6.89 -3.42
N ILE A 160 4.46 7.80 -3.07
CA ILE A 160 5.61 8.14 -3.90
C ILE A 160 6.58 6.96 -4.02
N PHE A 161 6.95 6.33 -2.89
CA PHE A 161 7.83 5.16 -2.89
C PHE A 161 7.22 3.99 -3.67
N GLY A 162 5.94 3.70 -3.43
CA GLY A 162 5.23 2.63 -4.15
C GLY A 162 5.27 2.86 -5.66
N PHE A 163 4.93 4.07 -6.13
CA PHE A 163 4.95 4.37 -7.56
C PHE A 163 6.34 4.24 -8.19
N ILE A 164 7.37 4.77 -7.52
CA ILE A 164 8.76 4.64 -7.98
C ILE A 164 9.16 3.18 -8.04
N CYS A 165 8.91 2.40 -6.98
CA CYS A 165 9.20 0.96 -6.94
C CYS A 165 8.52 0.23 -8.10
N GLY A 166 7.22 0.45 -8.31
CA GLY A 166 6.47 -0.16 -9.41
C GLY A 166 7.04 0.15 -10.78
N TYR A 167 7.34 1.43 -11.04
CA TYR A 167 7.92 1.87 -12.31
C TYR A 167 9.29 1.23 -12.56
N LEU A 168 10.13 1.16 -11.53
CA LEU A 168 11.46 0.54 -11.62
C LEU A 168 11.39 -0.98 -11.80
N LEU A 169 10.48 -1.67 -11.11
CA LEU A 169 10.26 -3.12 -11.29
C LEU A 169 9.87 -3.46 -12.73
N GLY A 170 9.03 -2.63 -13.35
CA GLY A 170 8.73 -2.73 -14.78
C GLY A 170 9.95 -2.45 -15.66
N LYS A 171 10.64 -1.33 -15.42
CA LYS A 171 11.82 -0.91 -16.20
C LYS A 171 12.94 -1.94 -16.21
N PHE A 172 13.25 -2.53 -15.06
CA PHE A 172 14.32 -3.52 -14.91
C PHE A 172 13.88 -4.95 -15.24
N LYS A 173 12.63 -5.14 -15.67
CA LYS A 173 12.06 -6.45 -16.05
C LYS A 173 12.26 -7.50 -14.95
N VAL A 174 12.13 -7.07 -13.69
CA VAL A 174 12.25 -7.96 -12.51
C VAL A 174 11.13 -9.00 -12.53
N ILE A 175 9.98 -8.60 -13.05
CA ILE A 175 8.81 -9.45 -13.25
C ILE A 175 8.44 -9.36 -14.73
N LYS A 176 8.88 -10.33 -15.53
CA LYS A 176 8.47 -10.52 -16.94
C LYS A 176 7.37 -11.54 -17.00
#